data_AF-A0AAD7Y5W1-F1
#
_entry.id   AF-A0AAD7Y5W1-F1
#
_cell.length_a   1.000
_cell.length_b   1.000
_cell.length_c   1.000
_cell.angle_alpha   90.00
_cell.angle_beta   90.00
_cell.angle_gamma   90.00
#
_symmetry.space_group_name_H-M   'P 1'
#
loop_
_entity.id
_entity.type
_entity.pdbx_description
1 polymer ?
#
loop_
_entity_poly.entity_id
_entity_poly.type
_entity_poly.pdbx_seq_one_letter_code
_entity_poly.pdbx_strand_id
1 'polypeptide(L)'
;MVFEAHPVHRSVSPLSDMSEGTLERNRAEKALIVIKRPPNSLKNSGTKNYCDKNGNDVNKKCDVQCQYTGTRCFAFWAFVFMVVVFGFANLVLSAFMMFVLKLGKGMESMEFLPDHNAIKFFGDTDFEHLYKKDGLIESFRDTPMSISSENGSVLFNLQTKPTRHENKLTVNTSGVFVRGVNALELTDPDSGEVVFSTAATDMNIPDGVNNLHAKQISVKRITSPVDEDLTLRSETSAYLRGAEGTHMESKALFWSADQDIYLKSINGSIILSGKDGVFIDVRYLPIASTVNKTDKYNQGTGQFKVCVCMPQGKLFRIAVPTGQRVTCEHINMTGEMNPCN
;
A
#
# COMPACT_ATOMS: atom_id res chain seq x y z
N MET A 1 -14.53 -18.96 25.86
CA MET A 1 -13.28 -19.74 25.67
C MET A 1 -12.14 -18.74 25.64
N VAL A 2 -11.31 -18.76 26.69
CA VAL A 2 -10.13 -17.92 26.87
C VAL A 2 -8.93 -18.83 26.72
N PHE A 3 -7.90 -18.41 25.99
CA PHE A 3 -6.60 -19.06 26.05
C PHE A 3 -5.50 -18.03 26.31
N GLU A 4 -4.85 -18.26 27.44
CA GLU A 4 -3.70 -17.60 28.01
C GLU A 4 -2.47 -18.48 27.71
N ALA A 5 -1.30 -17.88 27.45
CA ALA A 5 -0.05 -18.62 27.38
C ALA A 5 1.12 -17.75 27.85
N HIS A 6 1.86 -18.28 28.82
CA HIS A 6 3.14 -17.80 29.33
C HIS A 6 4.21 -18.91 29.23
N PRO A 7 5.51 -18.59 29.39
CA PRO A 7 6.57 -19.09 28.53
C PRO A 7 7.43 -20.21 29.14
N VAL A 8 8.26 -20.86 28.32
CA VAL A 8 9.29 -21.81 28.75
C VAL A 8 10.66 -21.48 28.12
N HIS A 9 11.68 -21.41 28.98
CA HIS A 9 13.11 -21.37 28.67
C HIS A 9 13.72 -22.78 28.57
N ARG A 10 14.65 -23.03 27.62
CA ARG A 10 16.04 -23.48 27.91
C ARG A 10 16.93 -23.60 26.66
N SER A 11 18.20 -23.29 26.90
CA SER A 11 19.47 -23.27 26.13
C SER A 11 20.03 -24.69 25.80
N VAL A 12 21.00 -24.98 24.89
CA VAL A 12 22.38 -24.47 24.60
C VAL A 12 22.94 -25.08 23.26
N SER A 13 23.57 -24.26 22.39
CA SER A 13 24.80 -24.34 21.49
C SER A 13 25.14 -25.55 20.56
N PRO A 14 26.11 -25.48 19.57
CA PRO A 14 27.12 -24.42 19.25
C PRO A 14 27.46 -24.08 17.75
N LEU A 15 28.31 -23.02 17.61
CA LEU A 15 29.33 -22.69 16.58
C LEU A 15 28.99 -22.18 15.15
N SER A 16 29.33 -20.92 14.81
CA SER A 16 30.47 -20.53 13.92
C SER A 16 30.51 -19.01 13.57
N ASP A 17 31.72 -18.45 13.73
CA ASP A 17 32.43 -17.25 13.23
C ASP A 17 31.75 -16.10 12.44
N MET A 18 31.95 -14.84 12.87
CA MET A 18 33.07 -13.97 12.43
C MET A 18 33.04 -12.54 13.02
N SER A 19 34.21 -12.14 13.58
CA SER A 19 34.84 -10.81 13.60
C SER A 19 34.23 -9.64 14.40
N GLU A 20 34.80 -9.38 15.60
CA GLU A 20 34.74 -8.08 16.27
C GLU A 20 36.10 -7.77 16.93
N GLY A 21 36.73 -6.66 16.54
CA GLY A 21 38.00 -6.18 17.08
C GLY A 21 37.78 -5.00 18.02
N THR A 22 37.84 -5.25 19.32
CA THR A 22 37.86 -4.24 20.39
C THR A 22 39.24 -3.58 20.50
N LEU A 23 39.32 -2.26 20.29
CA LEU A 23 40.50 -1.45 20.60
C LEU A 23 40.31 -0.78 21.96
N GLU A 24 41.10 -1.25 22.93
CA GLU A 24 41.13 -0.76 24.30
C GLU A 24 41.52 0.72 24.42
N ARG A 25 40.89 1.35 25.41
CA ARG A 25 41.10 2.70 25.87
C ARG A 25 42.03 2.63 27.09
N ASN A 26 43.29 3.06 26.97
CA ASN A 26 44.12 3.32 28.16
C ASN A 26 44.92 4.63 28.06
N ARG A 27 44.49 5.52 28.95
CA ARG A 27 45.11 6.69 29.58
C ARG A 27 46.66 6.66 29.55
N ALA A 28 47.28 7.62 28.85
CA ALA A 28 48.71 7.86 28.92
C ALA A 28 49.03 8.93 29.98
N GLU A 29 49.78 8.50 30.99
CA GLU A 29 50.35 9.29 32.06
C GLU A 29 51.53 10.15 31.58
N LYS A 30 51.76 11.24 32.32
CA LYS A 30 52.94 12.11 32.23
C LYS A 30 54.20 11.29 32.57
N ALA A 31 55.15 11.21 31.65
CA ALA A 31 56.48 10.69 31.92
C ALA A 31 57.52 11.84 31.92
N LEU A 32 58.14 12.00 33.08
CA LEU A 32 59.21 12.92 33.43
C LEU A 32 60.54 12.35 32.93
N ILE A 33 61.25 13.05 32.04
CA ILE A 33 62.54 12.60 31.52
C ILE A 33 63.66 13.08 32.47
N VAL A 34 64.24 12.11 33.17
CA VAL A 34 65.45 12.23 34.00
C VAL A 34 66.68 12.24 33.09
N ILE A 35 67.51 13.28 33.25
CA ILE A 35 68.78 13.46 32.55
C ILE A 35 69.85 12.55 33.18
N LYS A 36 70.40 11.60 32.41
CA LYS A 36 71.66 10.90 32.72
C LYS A 36 72.81 11.51 31.90
N ARG A 37 73.85 12.00 32.58
CA ARG A 37 75.15 12.38 31.98
C ARG A 37 76.01 11.13 31.71
N PRO A 38 76.86 11.17 30.66
CA PRO A 38 78.17 10.54 30.68
C PRO A 38 79.31 11.58 30.48
N PRO A 39 80.58 11.19 30.73
CA PRO A 39 81.61 12.11 31.20
C PRO A 39 82.55 12.69 30.13
N ASN A 40 83.10 13.85 30.50
CA ASN A 40 84.31 14.56 30.08
C ASN A 40 85.16 14.01 28.91
N SER A 41 85.42 14.89 27.95
CA SER A 41 86.66 14.92 27.17
C SER A 41 87.01 16.38 26.84
N LEU A 42 88.14 16.83 27.38
CA LEU A 42 88.78 18.11 27.08
C LEU A 42 89.07 18.24 25.58
N LYS A 43 88.77 19.40 24.99
CA LYS A 43 89.62 19.99 23.93
C LYS A 43 89.41 21.51 23.85
N ASN A 44 90.50 22.21 24.13
CA ASN A 44 90.71 23.63 23.89
C ASN A 44 90.46 24.00 22.41
N SER A 45 89.81 25.14 22.18
CA SER A 45 90.15 26.03 21.07
C SER A 45 89.73 27.44 21.44
N GLY A 46 90.72 28.32 21.61
CA GLY A 46 90.52 29.70 22.00
C GLY A 46 90.16 30.59 20.81
N THR A 47 89.32 31.59 21.07
CA THR A 47 89.35 32.87 20.35
C THR A 47 89.11 33.98 21.37
N LYS A 48 90.16 34.79 21.58
CA LYS A 48 90.16 36.01 22.39
C LYS A 48 89.65 37.14 21.49
N ASN A 49 88.66 37.90 21.93
CA ASN A 49 88.41 39.25 21.41
C ASN A 49 88.68 40.24 22.54
N TYR A 50 89.82 40.92 22.42
CA TYR A 50 90.28 42.00 23.27
C TYR A 50 89.79 43.33 22.67
N CYS A 51 89.22 44.19 23.51
CA CYS A 51 88.93 45.58 23.17
C CYS A 51 90.21 46.39 23.40
N ASP A 52 90.75 47.01 22.35
CA ASP A 52 91.86 47.94 22.50
C ASP A 52 91.34 49.35 22.85
N LYS A 53 92.08 49.99 23.74
CA LYS A 53 91.90 51.37 24.19
C LYS A 53 92.47 52.29 23.12
N ASN A 54 91.66 52.66 22.13
CA ASN A 54 91.84 53.91 21.41
C ASN A 54 90.50 54.32 20.77
N GLY A 55 89.92 55.40 21.29
CA GLY A 55 88.66 55.94 20.82
C GLY A 55 88.72 56.36 19.35
N ASN A 56 87.66 56.01 18.63
CA ASN A 56 87.05 56.82 17.59
C ASN A 56 85.62 56.32 17.35
N ASP A 57 84.65 57.20 17.61
CA ASP A 57 83.26 57.03 17.23
C ASP A 57 83.12 57.15 15.71
N VAL A 58 82.32 56.27 15.10
CA VAL A 58 81.69 56.58 13.82
C VAL A 58 80.22 56.19 13.86
N ASN A 59 79.42 57.22 14.14
CA ASN A 59 77.99 57.29 13.93
C ASN A 59 77.62 56.79 12.52
N LYS A 60 76.95 55.63 12.41
CA LYS A 60 76.17 55.26 11.21
C LYS A 60 74.89 54.54 11.61
N LYS A 61 73.81 55.33 11.60
CA LYS A 61 72.41 55.01 11.29
C LYS A 61 71.81 53.74 11.91
N CYS A 62 70.84 53.97 12.80
CA CYS A 62 69.72 53.06 13.02
C CYS A 62 68.91 52.90 11.73
N ASP A 63 69.39 52.07 10.81
CA ASP A 63 68.55 51.44 9.78
C ASP A 63 68.40 49.97 10.19
N VAL A 64 67.17 49.64 10.59
CA VAL A 64 66.54 48.30 10.61
C VAL A 64 67.51 47.16 10.21
N GLN A 65 68.31 46.70 11.17
CA GLN A 65 69.35 45.70 10.93
C GLN A 65 68.74 44.30 10.84
N CYS A 66 68.15 43.99 9.69
CA CYS A 66 68.10 42.62 9.16
C CYS A 66 69.52 42.23 8.71
N GLN A 67 70.44 42.00 9.64
CA GLN A 67 71.79 41.57 9.28
C GLN A 67 72.39 40.73 10.39
N TYR A 68 72.05 39.43 10.39
CA TYR A 68 72.99 38.30 10.50
C TYR A 68 72.21 36.99 10.21
N THR A 69 72.59 36.28 9.15
CA THR A 69 72.05 34.99 8.63
C THR A 69 70.80 35.06 7.72
N GLY A 70 70.97 35.62 6.51
CA GLY A 70 69.94 35.72 5.47
C GLY A 70 69.24 34.41 5.09
N THR A 71 69.86 33.24 5.32
CA THR A 71 69.23 31.94 5.08
C THR A 71 68.18 31.56 6.14
N ARG A 72 68.37 31.96 7.40
CA ARG A 72 67.50 31.54 8.51
C ARG A 72 66.24 32.40 8.64
N CYS A 73 66.35 33.70 8.35
CA CYS A 73 65.19 34.59 8.30
C CYS A 73 64.33 34.31 7.06
N PHE A 74 64.97 34.02 5.92
CA PHE A 74 64.26 33.55 4.73
C PHE A 74 63.56 32.21 4.94
N ALA A 75 64.22 31.25 5.61
CA ALA A 75 63.61 29.98 5.97
C ALA A 75 62.39 30.13 6.89
N PHE A 76 62.43 31.06 7.84
CA PHE A 76 61.29 31.37 8.70
C PHE A 76 60.11 31.94 7.90
N TRP A 77 60.35 32.94 7.04
CA TRP A 77 59.29 33.51 6.19
C TRP A 77 58.76 32.52 5.15
N ALA A 78 59.60 31.64 4.60
CA ALA A 78 59.18 30.56 3.71
C ALA A 78 58.30 29.53 4.42
N PHE A 79 58.63 29.20 5.68
CA PHE A 79 57.80 28.30 6.50
C PHE A 79 56.45 28.95 6.82
N VAL A 80 56.42 30.23 7.20
CA VAL A 80 55.18 30.98 7.43
C VAL A 80 54.32 31.00 6.17
N PHE A 81 54.92 31.28 5.00
CA PHE A 81 54.21 31.25 3.73
C PHE A 81 53.65 29.86 3.42
N MET A 82 54.42 28.79 3.66
CA MET A 82 53.98 27.41 3.45
C MET A 82 52.79 27.03 4.35
N VAL A 83 52.80 27.46 5.61
CA VAL A 83 51.67 27.27 6.54
C VAL A 83 50.44 28.05 6.09
N VAL A 84 50.61 29.29 5.59
CA VAL A 84 49.50 30.10 5.05
C VAL A 84 48.91 29.44 3.80
N VAL A 85 49.73 28.95 2.88
CA VAL A 85 49.28 28.22 1.69
C VAL A 85 48.55 26.93 2.07
N PHE A 86 49.05 26.19 3.05
CA PHE A 86 48.40 24.98 3.54
C PHE A 86 47.05 25.29 4.21
N GLY A 87 46.98 26.36 5.02
CA GLY A 87 45.74 26.86 5.60
C GLY A 87 44.73 27.28 4.53
N PHE A 88 45.18 27.98 3.49
CA PHE A 88 44.35 28.38 2.36
C PHE A 88 43.86 27.17 1.56
N ALA A 89 44.72 26.17 1.31
CA ALA A 89 44.34 24.94 0.65
C ALA A 89 43.28 24.17 1.44
N ASN A 90 43.42 24.09 2.77
CA ASN A 90 42.41 23.48 3.63
C ASN A 90 41.10 24.28 3.67
N LEU A 91 41.18 25.61 3.59
CA LEU A 91 40.00 26.47 3.48
C LEU A 91 39.29 26.23 2.15
N VAL A 92 40.02 26.19 1.04
CA VAL A 92 39.48 25.90 -0.30
C VAL A 92 38.88 24.49 -0.35
N LEU A 93 39.55 23.50 0.24
CA LEU A 93 39.04 22.13 0.31
C LEU A 93 37.76 22.04 1.16
N SER A 94 37.70 22.77 2.27
CA SER A 94 36.49 22.85 3.10
C SER A 94 35.34 23.58 2.38
N ALA A 95 35.65 24.66 1.66
CA ALA A 95 34.67 25.39 0.85
C ALA A 95 34.18 24.54 -0.34
N PHE A 96 35.07 23.78 -0.99
CA PHE A 96 34.74 22.85 -2.05
C PHE A 96 33.88 21.68 -1.53
N MET A 97 34.21 21.14 -0.35
CA MET A 97 33.37 20.16 0.33
C MET A 97 31.98 20.73 0.63
N MET A 98 31.87 21.96 1.15
CA MET A 98 30.56 22.60 1.35
C MET A 98 29.79 22.84 0.04
N PHE A 99 30.49 23.15 -1.06
CA PHE A 99 29.89 23.34 -2.37
C PHE A 99 29.39 22.01 -2.99
N VAL A 100 30.22 20.95 -2.95
CA VAL A 100 29.92 19.65 -3.56
C VAL A 100 28.93 18.83 -2.74
N LEU A 101 29.05 18.84 -1.40
CA LEU A 101 28.06 18.21 -0.52
C LEU A 101 26.72 18.97 -0.52
N LYS A 102 26.62 20.06 -1.28
CA LYS A 102 25.41 20.90 -1.40
C LYS A 102 24.82 21.27 -0.04
N LEU A 103 25.63 21.39 1.02
CA LEU A 103 25.14 21.76 2.35
C LEU A 103 24.53 23.18 2.38
N GLY A 104 24.82 24.01 1.37
CA GLY A 104 24.23 25.34 1.21
C GLY A 104 23.07 25.47 0.21
N LYS A 105 22.86 24.49 -0.69
CA LYS A 105 21.79 24.53 -1.73
C LYS A 105 20.88 23.31 -1.80
N GLY A 106 21.23 22.23 -1.10
CA GLY A 106 20.37 21.06 -0.86
C GLY A 106 19.58 21.15 0.45
N MET A 107 19.82 22.19 1.24
CA MET A 107 19.04 22.57 2.43
C MET A 107 18.30 23.91 2.25
N GLU A 108 18.25 24.47 1.04
CA GLU A 108 17.38 25.64 0.76
C GLU A 108 15.89 25.28 0.89
N SER A 109 15.59 23.98 0.89
CA SER A 109 14.25 23.44 0.89
C SER A 109 13.86 22.73 2.19
N MET A 110 14.61 22.82 3.29
CA MET A 110 14.26 22.12 4.53
C MET A 110 14.33 23.04 5.75
N GLU A 111 13.20 23.30 6.38
CA GLU A 111 13.11 24.08 7.62
C GLU A 111 12.56 23.19 8.74
N PHE A 112 13.26 23.17 9.87
CA PHE A 112 12.75 22.53 11.08
C PHE A 112 11.82 23.50 11.78
N LEU A 113 10.57 23.09 12.00
CA LEU A 113 9.61 23.82 12.82
C LEU A 113 9.63 23.19 14.23
N PRO A 114 10.48 23.68 15.16
CA PRO A 114 10.61 23.08 16.49
C PRO A 114 9.29 23.15 17.28
N ASP A 115 8.47 24.18 17.06
CA ASP A 115 7.18 24.37 17.74
C ASP A 115 6.14 23.32 17.35
N HIS A 116 6.23 22.79 16.13
CA HIS A 116 5.30 21.78 15.59
C HIS A 116 5.94 20.38 15.45
N ASN A 117 7.20 20.22 15.86
CA ASN A 117 8.00 19.01 15.69
C ASN A 117 7.91 18.44 14.26
N ALA A 118 7.85 19.34 13.27
CA ALA A 118 7.61 19.03 11.88
C ALA A 118 8.79 19.50 11.03
N ILE A 119 9.02 18.79 9.94
CA ILE A 119 10.01 19.15 8.94
C ILE A 119 9.25 19.69 7.74
N LYS A 120 9.54 20.93 7.37
CA LYS A 120 8.96 21.60 6.22
C LYS A 120 9.88 21.42 5.03
N PHE A 121 9.33 20.92 3.94
CA PHE A 121 10.00 20.86 2.64
C PHE A 121 9.49 21.99 1.74
N PHE A 122 10.38 22.68 1.02
CA PHE A 122 10.02 23.72 0.05
C PHE A 122 10.37 23.29 -1.38
N GLY A 123 9.43 23.46 -2.30
CA GLY A 123 9.64 23.15 -3.71
C GLY A 123 9.73 21.65 -4.01
N ASP A 124 10.17 21.34 -5.22
CA ASP A 124 10.26 19.96 -5.71
C ASP A 124 11.39 19.23 -5.00
N THR A 125 11.05 18.15 -4.30
CA THR A 125 12.02 17.34 -3.56
C THR A 125 11.85 15.87 -3.92
N ASP A 126 12.95 15.24 -4.34
CA ASP A 126 12.96 13.84 -4.71
C ASP A 126 13.38 12.98 -3.52
N PHE A 127 12.50 12.07 -3.12
CA PHE A 127 12.77 11.07 -2.08
C PHE A 127 12.57 9.67 -2.63
N GLU A 128 13.55 8.79 -2.42
CA GLU A 128 13.40 7.36 -2.75
C GLU A 128 12.56 6.64 -1.69
N HIS A 129 12.84 6.90 -0.41
CA HIS A 129 12.12 6.32 0.72
C HIS A 129 11.88 7.39 1.80
N LEU A 130 10.61 7.64 2.14
CA LEU A 130 10.21 8.50 3.25
C LEU A 130 9.66 7.63 4.38
N TYR A 131 10.31 7.67 5.54
CA TYR A 131 9.83 6.97 6.73
C TYR A 131 9.32 7.98 7.76
N LYS A 132 8.03 7.88 8.09
CA LYS A 132 7.37 8.77 9.03
C LYS A 132 6.62 7.94 10.08
N LYS A 133 6.97 8.12 11.35
CA LYS A 133 6.47 7.28 12.47
C LYS A 133 5.01 7.54 12.81
N ASP A 134 4.57 8.78 12.68
CA ASP A 134 3.19 9.23 12.95
C ASP A 134 2.29 9.12 11.71
N GLY A 135 2.83 8.73 10.55
CA GLY A 135 2.06 8.43 9.33
C GLY A 135 1.32 9.61 8.71
N LEU A 136 1.45 10.81 9.26
CA LEU A 136 0.70 12.00 8.86
C LEU A 136 1.44 12.78 7.77
N ILE A 137 0.99 12.78 6.53
CA ILE A 137 1.62 13.58 5.48
C ILE A 137 0.65 14.70 5.12
N GLU A 138 1.02 15.92 5.43
CA GLU A 138 0.15 17.09 5.33
C GLU A 138 0.78 18.18 4.46
N SER A 139 -0.08 18.93 3.80
CA SER A 139 0.26 20.14 3.06
C SER A 139 -0.06 21.38 3.87
N PHE A 140 0.49 22.53 3.47
CA PHE A 140 0.10 23.80 4.07
C PHE A 140 -1.30 24.23 3.60
N ARG A 141 -1.95 25.05 4.43
CA ARG A 141 -3.24 25.67 4.09
C ARG A 141 -3.12 26.38 2.73
N ASP A 142 -4.08 26.13 1.85
CA ASP A 142 -4.17 26.71 0.50
C ASP A 142 -3.02 26.33 -0.46
N THR A 143 -2.19 25.35 -0.11
CA THR A 143 -1.09 24.86 -0.96
C THR A 143 -1.21 23.35 -1.13
N PRO A 144 -1.70 22.83 -2.27
CA PRO A 144 -1.84 21.39 -2.45
C PRO A 144 -0.47 20.71 -2.54
N MET A 145 -0.33 19.56 -1.88
CA MET A 145 0.83 18.69 -2.04
C MET A 145 0.55 17.66 -3.14
N SER A 146 1.44 17.57 -4.12
CA SER A 146 1.43 16.51 -5.13
C SER A 146 2.55 15.52 -4.88
N ILE A 147 2.21 14.23 -4.83
CA ILE A 147 3.20 13.15 -4.80
C ILE A 147 3.14 12.47 -6.15
N SER A 148 4.23 12.54 -6.90
CA SER A 148 4.37 11.93 -8.22
C SER A 148 5.57 10.98 -8.27
N SER A 149 5.52 10.02 -9.18
CA SER A 149 6.64 9.12 -9.47
C SER A 149 6.88 9.15 -10.98
N GLU A 150 8.14 9.37 -11.38
CA GLU A 150 8.54 9.27 -12.78
C GLU A 150 8.76 7.79 -13.12
N ASN A 151 7.91 7.25 -14.01
CA ASN A 151 7.98 5.85 -14.48
C ASN A 151 7.86 4.77 -13.38
N GLY A 152 7.29 5.10 -12.22
CA GLY A 152 7.14 4.19 -11.10
C GLY A 152 5.76 4.21 -10.45
N SER A 153 5.64 3.48 -9.34
CA SER A 153 4.45 3.47 -8.49
C SER A 153 4.75 4.11 -7.15
N VAL A 154 3.82 4.92 -6.65
CA VAL A 154 3.89 5.44 -5.27
C VAL A 154 3.34 4.36 -4.33
N LEU A 155 4.14 3.96 -3.35
CA LEU A 155 3.82 2.89 -2.41
C LEU A 155 3.75 3.44 -0.98
N PHE A 156 2.57 3.32 -0.37
CA PHE A 156 2.36 3.63 1.04
C PHE A 156 2.31 2.32 1.83
N ASN A 157 3.38 2.10 2.59
CA ASN A 157 3.59 0.89 3.36
C ASN A 157 3.43 1.20 4.84
N LEU A 158 2.45 0.57 5.48
CA LEU A 158 2.25 0.72 6.92
C LEU A 158 3.03 -0.37 7.65
N GLN A 159 4.07 0.01 8.38
CA GLN A 159 4.85 -0.92 9.21
C GLN A 159 4.19 -1.09 10.58
N THR A 160 3.18 -1.97 10.67
CA THR A 160 2.52 -2.28 11.95
C THR A 160 3.31 -3.27 12.81
N LYS A 161 4.21 -4.06 12.19
CA LYS A 161 5.12 -5.01 12.87
C LYS A 161 6.52 -4.89 12.28
N PRO A 162 7.58 -5.04 13.09
CA PRO A 162 8.97 -4.84 12.65
C PRO A 162 9.39 -5.78 11.49
N THR A 163 8.69 -6.89 11.28
CA THR A 163 9.08 -7.93 10.31
C THR A 163 8.17 -8.04 9.08
N ARG A 164 7.09 -7.24 8.96
CA ARG A 164 6.21 -7.27 7.79
C ARG A 164 5.83 -5.86 7.33
N HIS A 165 6.20 -5.56 6.09
CA HIS A 165 5.66 -4.44 5.34
C HIS A 165 4.44 -4.93 4.58
N GLU A 166 3.29 -4.30 4.80
CA GLU A 166 2.10 -4.54 4.00
C GLU A 166 1.78 -3.26 3.23
N ASN A 167 1.80 -3.35 1.90
CA ASN A 167 1.42 -2.24 1.03
C ASN A 167 -0.08 -2.02 1.21
N LYS A 168 -0.45 -0.86 1.77
CA LYS A 168 -1.84 -0.51 2.03
C LYS A 168 -2.44 0.32 0.91
N LEU A 169 -1.64 1.18 0.30
CA LEU A 169 -2.04 2.00 -0.84
C LEU A 169 -0.93 1.97 -1.90
N THR A 170 -1.31 1.62 -3.13
CA THR A 170 -0.45 1.62 -4.30
C THR A 170 -1.09 2.49 -5.37
N VAL A 171 -0.36 3.50 -5.83
CA VAL A 171 -0.78 4.37 -6.94
C VAL A 171 0.16 4.10 -8.11
N ASN A 172 -0.38 3.60 -9.22
CA ASN A 172 0.35 3.32 -10.45
C ASN A 172 -0.44 3.88 -11.65
N THR A 173 0.19 3.87 -12.83
CA THR A 173 -0.42 4.12 -14.14
C THR A 173 -1.65 3.25 -14.42
N SER A 174 -1.73 2.04 -13.85
CA SER A 174 -2.89 1.16 -13.98
C SER A 174 -4.06 1.49 -13.04
N GLY A 175 -3.86 2.37 -12.05
CA GLY A 175 -4.88 2.79 -11.11
C GLY A 175 -4.42 2.87 -9.65
N VAL A 176 -5.39 3.11 -8.78
CA VAL A 176 -5.22 3.22 -7.32
C VAL A 176 -5.73 1.94 -6.67
N PHE A 177 -4.86 1.27 -5.92
CA PHE A 177 -5.17 0.03 -5.22
C PHE A 177 -5.02 0.21 -3.72
N VAL A 178 -6.11 -0.04 -2.98
CA VAL A 178 -6.11 0.01 -1.51
C VAL A 178 -6.38 -1.40 -0.97
N ARG A 179 -5.50 -1.91 -0.11
CA ARG A 179 -5.52 -3.29 0.38
C ARG A 179 -5.24 -3.37 1.87
N GLY A 180 -5.92 -4.30 2.55
CA GLY A 180 -5.67 -4.60 3.96
C GLY A 180 -5.93 -3.43 4.91
N VAL A 181 -6.84 -2.52 4.54
CA VAL A 181 -7.35 -1.45 5.40
C VAL A 181 -8.78 -1.79 5.82
N ASN A 182 -9.19 -1.31 7.00
CA ASN A 182 -10.57 -1.51 7.47
C ASN A 182 -11.54 -0.56 6.75
N ALA A 183 -11.08 0.65 6.47
CA ALA A 183 -11.85 1.71 5.82
C ALA A 183 -10.91 2.63 5.02
N LEU A 184 -11.41 3.16 3.91
CA LEU A 184 -10.82 4.28 3.19
C LEU A 184 -11.86 5.41 3.19
N GLU A 185 -11.43 6.59 3.60
CA GLU A 185 -12.25 7.80 3.59
C GLU A 185 -11.56 8.87 2.75
N LEU A 186 -12.32 9.49 1.86
CA LEU A 186 -11.93 10.64 1.07
C LEU A 186 -12.77 11.81 1.52
N THR A 187 -12.12 12.83 2.06
CA THR A 187 -12.76 14.07 2.49
C THR A 187 -12.49 15.18 1.47
N ASP A 188 -13.49 16.01 1.26
CA ASP A 188 -13.34 17.25 0.49
C ASP A 188 -12.50 18.23 1.33
N PRO A 189 -11.39 18.75 0.79
CA PRO A 189 -10.54 19.68 1.51
C PRO A 189 -11.23 21.00 1.90
N ASP A 190 -12.22 21.46 1.13
CA ASP A 190 -12.85 22.77 1.34
C ASP A 190 -14.01 22.71 2.33
N SER A 191 -14.89 21.71 2.19
CA SER A 191 -16.04 21.52 3.07
C SER A 191 -15.74 20.68 4.31
N GLY A 192 -14.68 19.85 4.27
CA GLY A 192 -14.38 18.85 5.29
C GLY A 192 -15.35 17.67 5.29
N GLU A 193 -16.28 17.59 4.34
CA GLU A 193 -17.25 16.50 4.26
C GLU A 193 -16.62 15.25 3.65
N VAL A 194 -17.03 14.06 4.13
CA VAL A 194 -16.58 12.79 3.58
C VAL A 194 -17.31 12.53 2.26
N VAL A 195 -16.59 12.66 1.14
CA VAL A 195 -17.10 12.45 -0.21
C VAL A 195 -17.22 10.96 -0.53
N PHE A 196 -16.32 10.14 0.01
CA PHE A 196 -16.33 8.70 -0.21
C PHE A 196 -15.84 7.97 1.04
N SER A 197 -16.58 6.96 1.50
CA SER A 197 -16.14 6.08 2.58
C SER A 197 -16.48 4.64 2.29
N THR A 198 -15.50 3.74 2.36
CA THR A 198 -15.76 2.30 2.23
C THR A 198 -16.38 1.68 3.49
N ALA A 199 -16.43 2.42 4.61
CA ALA A 199 -17.06 1.97 5.84
C ALA A 199 -18.50 2.48 5.99
N ALA A 200 -18.94 3.39 5.12
CA ALA A 200 -20.32 3.87 5.13
C ALA A 200 -21.28 2.72 4.80
N THR A 201 -22.34 2.60 5.59
CA THR A 201 -23.44 1.65 5.37
C THR A 201 -24.25 2.00 4.13
N ASP A 202 -24.38 3.29 3.85
CA ASP A 202 -25.06 3.84 2.70
C ASP A 202 -24.05 4.58 1.83
N MET A 203 -23.91 4.15 0.58
CA MET A 203 -22.97 4.73 -0.38
C MET A 203 -23.73 5.14 -1.64
N ASN A 204 -23.54 6.39 -2.05
CA ASN A 204 -23.91 6.83 -3.39
C ASN A 204 -22.77 6.44 -4.33
N ILE A 205 -23.08 5.55 -5.27
CA ILE A 205 -22.11 5.14 -6.29
C ILE A 205 -22.02 6.29 -7.31
N PRO A 206 -20.83 6.87 -7.53
CA PRO A 206 -20.67 7.95 -8.50
C PRO A 206 -20.92 7.46 -9.92
N ASP A 207 -21.29 8.39 -10.81
CA ASP A 207 -21.53 8.08 -12.21
C ASP A 207 -20.28 7.46 -12.88
N GLY A 208 -20.50 6.48 -13.76
CA GLY A 208 -19.42 5.78 -14.49
C GLY A 208 -19.01 4.41 -13.91
N VAL A 209 -19.66 3.94 -12.85
CA VAL A 209 -19.46 2.56 -12.36
C VAL A 209 -20.30 1.58 -13.18
N ASN A 210 -19.63 0.81 -14.03
CA ASN A 210 -20.29 -0.17 -14.91
C ASN A 210 -20.54 -1.52 -14.23
N ASN A 211 -19.69 -1.92 -13.28
CA ASN A 211 -19.77 -3.23 -12.63
C ASN A 211 -19.68 -3.07 -11.12
N LEU A 212 -20.66 -3.63 -10.40
CA LEU A 212 -20.71 -3.65 -8.95
C LEU A 212 -20.65 -5.08 -8.45
N HIS A 213 -19.57 -5.42 -7.75
CA HIS A 213 -19.40 -6.70 -7.08
C HIS A 213 -19.59 -6.52 -5.57
N ALA A 214 -20.72 -6.99 -5.05
CA ALA A 214 -21.03 -6.89 -3.63
C ALA A 214 -21.70 -8.18 -3.12
N LYS A 215 -21.48 -8.49 -1.83
CA LYS A 215 -22.10 -9.64 -1.17
C LYS A 215 -23.59 -9.43 -0.89
N GLN A 216 -23.98 -8.19 -0.60
CA GLN A 216 -25.35 -7.80 -0.31
C GLN A 216 -25.54 -6.36 -0.78
N ILE A 217 -26.67 -6.10 -1.45
CA ILE A 217 -27.07 -4.78 -1.91
C ILE A 217 -28.49 -4.54 -1.38
N SER A 218 -28.68 -3.43 -0.66
CA SER A 218 -30.00 -2.98 -0.22
C SER A 218 -30.29 -1.64 -0.87
N VAL A 219 -31.17 -1.65 -1.85
CA VAL A 219 -31.54 -0.46 -2.61
C VAL A 219 -33.04 -0.43 -2.83
N LYS A 220 -33.57 0.78 -3.04
CA LYS A 220 -34.99 0.98 -3.36
C LYS A 220 -35.33 0.50 -4.78
N ARG A 221 -34.40 0.64 -5.72
CA ARG A 221 -34.63 0.35 -7.14
C ARG A 221 -33.32 -0.05 -7.83
N ILE A 222 -33.39 -1.05 -8.70
CA ILE A 222 -32.32 -1.43 -9.62
C ILE A 222 -32.88 -1.26 -11.04
N THR A 223 -32.22 -0.47 -11.88
CA THR A 223 -32.62 -0.20 -13.27
C THR A 223 -31.38 -0.10 -14.15
N SER A 224 -31.43 -0.68 -15.35
CA SER A 224 -30.47 -0.36 -16.40
C SER A 224 -30.89 0.90 -17.18
N PRO A 225 -29.95 1.53 -17.90
CA PRO A 225 -30.25 2.47 -18.98
C PRO A 225 -31.18 1.87 -20.04
N VAL A 226 -31.85 2.73 -20.81
CA VAL A 226 -32.82 2.31 -21.84
C VAL A 226 -32.19 1.45 -22.94
N ASP A 227 -30.90 1.70 -23.23
CA ASP A 227 -30.17 1.09 -24.33
C ASP A 227 -29.23 -0.04 -23.87
N GLU A 228 -29.30 -0.44 -22.59
CA GLU A 228 -28.38 -1.43 -22.01
C GLU A 228 -29.11 -2.50 -21.18
N ASP A 229 -28.54 -3.70 -21.18
CA ASP A 229 -29.07 -4.85 -20.45
C ASP A 229 -28.60 -4.85 -18.99
N LEU A 230 -29.52 -5.06 -18.05
CA LEU A 230 -29.20 -5.33 -16.65
C LEU A 230 -28.87 -6.80 -16.45
N THR A 231 -27.62 -7.11 -16.09
CA THR A 231 -27.21 -8.49 -15.77
C THR A 231 -26.98 -8.66 -14.26
N LEU A 232 -27.68 -9.62 -13.66
CA LEU A 232 -27.49 -10.01 -12.26
C LEU A 232 -26.88 -11.41 -12.23
N ARG A 233 -25.62 -11.53 -11.80
CA ARG A 233 -24.90 -12.80 -11.73
C ARG A 233 -24.42 -13.09 -10.32
N SER A 234 -24.63 -14.32 -9.88
CA SER A 234 -24.05 -14.87 -8.65
C SER A 234 -23.38 -16.20 -8.96
N GLU A 235 -22.25 -16.47 -8.31
CA GLU A 235 -21.51 -17.73 -8.47
C GLU A 235 -22.11 -18.87 -7.65
N THR A 236 -22.91 -18.56 -6.63
CA THR A 236 -23.44 -19.57 -5.69
C THR A 236 -24.95 -19.54 -5.61
N SER A 237 -25.52 -18.41 -5.22
CA SER A 237 -26.97 -18.22 -5.08
C SER A 237 -27.33 -16.74 -5.17
N ALA A 238 -28.47 -16.44 -5.76
CA ALA A 238 -29.02 -15.09 -5.85
C ALA A 238 -30.38 -15.06 -5.16
N TYR A 239 -30.55 -14.15 -4.20
CA TYR A 239 -31.81 -13.97 -3.46
C TYR A 239 -32.32 -12.55 -3.68
N LEU A 240 -33.49 -12.43 -4.31
CA LEU A 240 -34.19 -11.17 -4.50
C LEU A 240 -35.35 -11.12 -3.50
N ARG A 241 -35.25 -10.22 -2.51
CA ARG A 241 -36.26 -10.07 -1.46
C ARG A 241 -36.60 -8.59 -1.28
N GLY A 242 -37.88 -8.27 -1.33
CA GLY A 242 -38.42 -6.97 -0.96
C GLY A 242 -39.25 -7.06 0.31
N ALA A 243 -39.25 -5.99 1.12
CA ALA A 243 -40.05 -5.92 2.34
C ALA A 243 -41.56 -5.96 2.05
N GLU A 244 -41.98 -5.34 0.96
CA GLU A 244 -43.39 -5.24 0.52
C GLU A 244 -43.70 -6.14 -0.69
N GLY A 245 -42.75 -6.98 -1.08
CA GLY A 245 -42.80 -7.76 -2.32
C GLY A 245 -41.76 -7.30 -3.33
N THR A 246 -41.69 -8.02 -4.45
CA THR A 246 -40.76 -7.74 -5.56
C THR A 246 -41.56 -7.48 -6.83
N HIS A 247 -41.32 -6.35 -7.48
CA HIS A 247 -41.87 -6.03 -8.79
C HIS A 247 -40.73 -5.97 -9.80
N MET A 248 -40.83 -6.77 -10.86
CA MET A 248 -39.82 -6.87 -11.90
C MET A 248 -40.49 -6.63 -13.25
N GLU A 249 -40.01 -5.62 -13.96
CA GLU A 249 -40.52 -5.21 -15.27
C GLU A 249 -39.34 -5.10 -16.23
N SER A 250 -39.48 -5.69 -17.41
CA SER A 250 -38.50 -5.64 -18.48
C SER A 250 -39.19 -5.93 -19.80
N LYS A 251 -38.58 -5.48 -20.91
CA LYS A 251 -38.97 -5.90 -22.26
C LYS A 251 -38.85 -7.43 -22.42
N ALA A 252 -37.79 -7.99 -21.87
CA ALA A 252 -37.55 -9.43 -21.82
C ALA A 252 -36.85 -9.78 -20.50
N LEU A 253 -37.34 -10.79 -19.81
CA LEU A 253 -36.78 -11.25 -18.54
C LEU A 253 -36.41 -12.72 -18.66
N PHE A 254 -35.13 -13.00 -18.42
CA PHE A 254 -34.56 -14.33 -18.51
C PHE A 254 -33.97 -14.73 -17.16
N TRP A 255 -34.47 -15.82 -16.59
CA TRP A 255 -33.90 -16.44 -15.39
C TRP A 255 -33.32 -17.80 -15.75
N SER A 256 -32.07 -18.01 -15.39
CA SER A 256 -31.36 -19.27 -15.57
C SER A 256 -30.60 -19.58 -14.29
N ALA A 257 -30.70 -20.82 -13.84
CA ALA A 257 -29.95 -21.36 -12.71
C ALA A 257 -29.52 -22.79 -13.05
N ASP A 258 -28.37 -23.20 -12.55
CA ASP A 258 -27.82 -24.55 -12.82
C ASP A 258 -28.63 -25.66 -12.13
N GLN A 259 -29.28 -25.34 -11.00
CA GLN A 259 -30.06 -26.27 -10.19
C GLN A 259 -31.54 -25.89 -10.23
N ASP A 260 -31.95 -25.02 -9.31
CA ASP A 260 -33.36 -24.74 -9.05
C ASP A 260 -33.65 -23.23 -9.06
N ILE A 261 -34.85 -22.87 -9.52
CA ILE A 261 -35.42 -21.52 -9.38
C ILE A 261 -36.61 -21.61 -8.43
N TYR A 262 -36.49 -20.96 -7.27
CA TYR A 262 -37.54 -20.94 -6.25
C TYR A 262 -38.31 -19.63 -6.29
N LEU A 263 -39.60 -19.71 -6.61
CA LEU A 263 -40.54 -18.60 -6.50
C LEU A 263 -41.44 -18.86 -5.29
N LYS A 264 -41.32 -18.02 -4.25
CA LYS A 264 -42.09 -18.16 -3.01
C LYS A 264 -42.81 -16.87 -2.68
N SER A 265 -44.10 -16.99 -2.40
CA SER A 265 -44.93 -15.95 -1.81
C SER A 265 -45.53 -16.46 -0.49
N ILE A 266 -45.51 -15.64 0.56
CA ILE A 266 -46.03 -16.02 1.89
C ILE A 266 -47.52 -15.67 1.98
N ASN A 267 -47.89 -14.43 1.63
CA ASN A 267 -49.24 -13.87 1.76
C ASN A 267 -49.68 -13.16 0.47
N GLY A 268 -49.52 -13.81 -0.68
CA GLY A 268 -49.85 -13.20 -1.96
C GLY A 268 -49.73 -14.17 -3.12
N SER A 269 -49.99 -13.70 -4.33
CA SER A 269 -49.85 -14.47 -5.56
C SER A 269 -48.51 -14.21 -6.23
N ILE A 270 -47.99 -15.22 -6.91
CA ILE A 270 -46.90 -15.07 -7.87
C ILE A 270 -47.54 -14.90 -9.23
N ILE A 271 -47.36 -13.74 -9.86
CA ILE A 271 -47.95 -13.42 -11.16
C ILE A 271 -46.82 -13.32 -12.17
N LEU A 272 -46.82 -14.22 -13.15
CA LEU A 272 -45.94 -14.18 -14.30
C LEU A 272 -46.79 -13.79 -15.51
N SER A 273 -46.57 -12.59 -16.06
CA SER A 273 -47.32 -12.07 -17.19
C SER A 273 -46.36 -11.43 -18.19
N GLY A 274 -46.33 -11.98 -19.40
CA GLY A 274 -45.55 -11.45 -20.51
C GLY A 274 -46.47 -11.27 -21.71
N LYS A 275 -46.24 -10.22 -22.52
CA LYS A 275 -47.03 -9.94 -23.73
C LYS A 275 -47.05 -11.12 -24.70
N ASP A 276 -45.89 -11.75 -24.87
CA ASP A 276 -45.70 -12.92 -25.75
C ASP A 276 -45.86 -14.27 -25.00
N GLY A 277 -46.34 -14.21 -23.75
CA GLY A 277 -46.49 -15.37 -22.88
C GLY A 277 -45.28 -15.60 -21.95
N VAL A 278 -45.37 -16.69 -21.18
CA VAL A 278 -44.32 -17.16 -20.27
C VAL A 278 -43.80 -18.48 -20.80
N PHE A 279 -42.50 -18.55 -21.05
CA PHE A 279 -41.83 -19.74 -21.56
C PHE A 279 -41.05 -20.42 -20.46
N ILE A 280 -41.22 -21.73 -20.33
CA ILE A 280 -40.49 -22.57 -19.37
C ILE A 280 -39.77 -23.65 -20.18
N ASP A 281 -38.48 -23.83 -19.94
CA ASP A 281 -37.73 -24.90 -20.57
C ASP A 281 -38.19 -26.26 -20.00
N VAL A 282 -38.84 -27.05 -20.83
CA VAL A 282 -39.43 -28.33 -20.45
C VAL A 282 -38.45 -29.50 -20.52
N ARG A 283 -37.21 -29.29 -20.99
CA ARG A 283 -36.20 -30.37 -21.16
C ARG A 283 -35.91 -31.07 -19.84
N TYR A 284 -35.88 -30.30 -18.75
CA TYR A 284 -35.56 -30.77 -17.41
C TYR A 284 -36.80 -31.06 -16.54
N LEU A 285 -38.01 -30.88 -17.09
CA LEU A 285 -39.24 -31.22 -16.36
C LEU A 285 -39.49 -32.74 -16.37
N PRO A 286 -39.80 -33.35 -15.21
CA PRO A 286 -40.08 -34.78 -15.12
C PRO A 286 -41.33 -35.14 -15.93
N ILE A 287 -41.26 -36.26 -16.68
CA ILE A 287 -42.40 -36.80 -17.40
C ILE A 287 -43.11 -37.80 -16.50
N ALA A 288 -44.37 -37.53 -16.15
CA ALA A 288 -45.19 -38.46 -15.40
C ALA A 288 -45.82 -39.52 -16.32
N SER A 289 -45.83 -40.77 -15.88
CA SER A 289 -46.50 -41.88 -16.57
C SER A 289 -47.97 -41.95 -16.16
N THR A 290 -48.85 -42.10 -17.15
CA THR A 290 -50.29 -42.30 -16.94
C THR A 290 -50.57 -43.70 -16.41
N VAL A 291 -51.54 -43.84 -15.50
CA VAL A 291 -51.84 -45.09 -14.74
C VAL A 291 -52.20 -46.29 -15.64
N ASN A 292 -52.74 -46.05 -16.84
CA ASN A 292 -53.13 -47.12 -17.77
C ASN A 292 -51.92 -47.64 -18.57
N LYS A 293 -51.07 -48.44 -17.92
CA LYS A 293 -50.06 -49.28 -18.57
C LYS A 293 -50.70 -50.46 -19.29
N THR A 294 -51.33 -50.23 -20.44
CA THR A 294 -51.65 -51.33 -21.38
C THR A 294 -51.27 -51.05 -22.82
N ASP A 295 -50.98 -49.82 -23.21
CA ASP A 295 -50.67 -49.55 -24.60
C ASP A 295 -49.19 -49.32 -24.82
N LYS A 296 -48.68 -50.07 -25.81
CA LYS A 296 -47.44 -49.89 -26.56
C LYS A 296 -47.43 -48.53 -27.29
N TYR A 297 -47.71 -47.45 -26.57
CA TYR A 297 -47.79 -46.06 -27.03
C TYR A 297 -46.64 -45.24 -26.45
N ASN A 298 -45.44 -45.85 -26.37
CA ASN A 298 -44.16 -45.13 -26.22
C ASN A 298 -43.84 -44.23 -27.45
N GLN A 299 -44.83 -43.98 -28.32
CA GLN A 299 -44.77 -43.06 -29.46
C GLN A 299 -45.94 -42.05 -29.39
N GLY A 300 -46.25 -41.57 -28.18
CA GLY A 300 -47.22 -40.50 -27.95
C GLY A 300 -46.72 -39.15 -28.48
N THR A 301 -47.12 -38.86 -29.71
CA THR A 301 -47.33 -37.55 -30.37
C THR A 301 -47.01 -36.30 -29.54
N GLY A 302 -46.18 -35.41 -30.09
CA GLY A 302 -45.45 -34.30 -29.45
C GLY A 302 -46.25 -33.16 -28.81
N GLN A 303 -47.32 -33.45 -28.09
CA GLN A 303 -48.04 -32.49 -27.25
C GLN A 303 -47.95 -32.93 -25.78
N PHE A 304 -47.53 -31.99 -24.94
CA PHE A 304 -47.41 -32.18 -23.49
C PHE A 304 -48.31 -31.18 -22.76
N LYS A 305 -48.89 -31.62 -21.64
CA LYS A 305 -49.51 -30.72 -20.66
C LYS A 305 -48.57 -30.53 -19.49
N VAL A 306 -48.45 -29.30 -19.01
CA VAL A 306 -47.73 -28.97 -17.77
C VAL A 306 -48.73 -29.00 -16.62
N CYS A 307 -48.37 -29.69 -15.55
CA CYS A 307 -49.17 -29.89 -14.36
C CYS A 307 -48.38 -29.46 -13.12
N VAL A 308 -49.10 -29.10 -12.05
CA VAL A 308 -48.53 -28.63 -10.79
C VAL A 308 -48.86 -29.63 -9.68
N CYS A 309 -47.86 -30.04 -8.92
CA CYS A 309 -48.02 -30.85 -7.72
C CYS A 309 -48.50 -29.97 -6.56
N MET A 310 -49.75 -30.12 -6.15
CA MET A 310 -50.24 -29.45 -4.94
C MET A 310 -49.97 -30.32 -3.70
N PRO A 311 -49.58 -29.74 -2.54
CA PRO A 311 -49.38 -28.30 -2.26
C PRO A 311 -47.96 -27.79 -2.56
N GLN A 312 -47.04 -28.65 -3.03
CA GLN A 312 -45.61 -28.35 -3.12
C GLN A 312 -45.22 -27.34 -4.20
N GLY A 313 -46.04 -27.17 -5.24
CA GLY A 313 -45.80 -26.27 -6.37
C GLY A 313 -44.81 -26.78 -7.43
N LYS A 314 -44.35 -28.05 -7.35
CA LYS A 314 -43.43 -28.64 -8.34
C LYS A 314 -44.13 -28.81 -9.70
N LEU A 315 -43.44 -28.48 -10.79
CA LEU A 315 -43.95 -28.63 -12.16
C LEU A 315 -43.55 -29.97 -12.77
N PHE A 316 -44.45 -30.59 -13.51
CA PHE A 316 -44.19 -31.81 -14.26
C PHE A 316 -44.97 -31.84 -15.57
N ARG A 317 -44.57 -32.70 -16.51
CA ARG A 317 -45.23 -32.83 -17.82
C ARG A 317 -45.88 -34.21 -18.00
N ILE A 318 -47.00 -34.24 -18.70
CA ILE A 318 -47.70 -35.47 -19.08
C ILE A 318 -47.83 -35.48 -20.61
N ALA A 319 -47.50 -36.61 -21.24
CA ALA A 319 -47.74 -36.81 -22.67
C ALA A 319 -49.24 -36.93 -22.94
N VAL A 320 -49.74 -36.22 -23.96
CA VAL A 320 -51.16 -36.30 -24.37
C VAL A 320 -51.25 -37.13 -25.66
N PRO A 321 -51.81 -38.35 -25.61
CA PRO A 321 -52.06 -39.13 -26.80
C PRO A 321 -53.07 -38.42 -27.72
N THR A 322 -52.85 -38.46 -29.02
CA THR A 322 -53.78 -37.91 -30.03
C THR A 322 -55.21 -38.41 -29.81
N GLY A 323 -56.16 -37.48 -29.64
CA GLY A 323 -57.58 -37.79 -29.49
C GLY A 323 -58.04 -38.08 -28.06
N GLN A 324 -57.15 -38.09 -27.05
CA GLN A 324 -57.53 -38.29 -25.65
C GLN A 324 -57.37 -37.02 -24.81
N ARG A 325 -58.37 -36.72 -23.97
CA ARG A 325 -58.28 -35.66 -22.96
C ARG A 325 -57.63 -36.20 -21.70
N VAL A 326 -56.33 -35.95 -21.54
CA VAL A 326 -55.60 -36.28 -20.30
C VAL A 326 -55.72 -35.12 -19.30
N THR A 327 -56.06 -35.43 -18.04
CA THR A 327 -56.08 -34.47 -16.92
C THR A 327 -54.93 -34.75 -15.97
N CYS A 328 -54.48 -33.72 -15.23
CA CYS A 328 -53.38 -33.82 -14.27
C CYS A 328 -53.70 -34.69 -13.04
N GLU A 329 -54.96 -35.08 -12.85
CA GLU A 329 -55.43 -35.86 -11.70
C GLU A 329 -55.16 -37.37 -11.83
N HIS A 330 -55.09 -37.89 -13.06
CA HIS A 330 -55.03 -39.33 -13.32
C HIS A 330 -53.59 -39.86 -13.55
N ILE A 331 -52.61 -39.31 -12.82
CA ILE A 331 -51.20 -39.74 -12.88
C ILE A 331 -50.86 -40.74 -11.79
N ASN A 332 -49.91 -41.63 -12.07
CA ASN A 332 -49.41 -42.54 -11.07
C ASN A 332 -48.53 -41.79 -10.07
N MET A 333 -49.05 -41.53 -8.86
CA MET A 333 -48.33 -40.89 -7.76
C MET A 333 -47.62 -41.90 -6.83
N THR A 334 -47.61 -43.20 -7.17
CA THR A 334 -47.06 -44.26 -6.32
C THR A 334 -45.69 -44.75 -6.83
N GLY A 335 -44.69 -44.80 -5.93
CA GLY A 335 -43.34 -45.33 -6.19
C GLY A 335 -42.25 -44.29 -6.53
N GLU A 336 -41.11 -44.77 -7.01
CA GLU A 336 -39.91 -43.95 -7.36
C GLU A 336 -40.12 -42.98 -8.53
N MET A 337 -41.21 -43.12 -9.29
CA MET A 337 -41.54 -42.27 -10.44
C MET A 337 -42.58 -41.19 -10.11
N ASN A 338 -42.79 -40.87 -8.83
CA ASN A 338 -43.69 -39.80 -8.43
C ASN A 338 -43.05 -38.43 -8.74
N PRO A 339 -43.58 -37.65 -9.70
CA PRO A 339 -43.05 -36.32 -10.04
C PRO A 339 -43.25 -35.29 -8.92
N CYS A 340 -44.07 -35.63 -7.91
CA CYS A 340 -44.43 -34.80 -6.77
C CYS A 340 -43.72 -35.23 -5.47
N ASN A 341 -42.67 -36.05 -5.53
CA ASN A 341 -41.87 -36.40 -4.34
C ASN A 341 -40.58 -35.56 -4.30
#